data_AF-A0A7U9SFC0-F1
#
_entry.id   AF-A0A7U9SFC0-F1
#
_cell.length_a   1.000
_cell.length_b   1.000
_cell.length_c   1.000
_cell.angle_alpha   90.00
_cell.angle_beta   90.00
_cell.angle_gamma   90.00
#
_symmetry.space_group_name_H-M   'P 1'
#
loop_
_entity.id
_entity.type
_entity.pdbx_description
1 polymer ?
#
loop_
_entity_poly.entity_id
_entity_poly.type
_entity_poly.pdbx_seq_one_letter_code
_entity_poly.pdbx_strand_id
1 'polypeptide(L)' 'MAEKGYDADCSEMGNVYYPRKGVSILDSIAVNYVEYPWITCFEVEGIEIIK' A
#
# COMPACT_ATOMS: atom_id res chain seq x y z
N MET A 1 0.09 -10.04 -5.86
CA MET A 1 -0.62 -8.85 -5.31
C MET A 1 -2.12 -9.09 -5.24
N ALA A 2 -2.76 -9.61 -6.30
CA ALA A 2 -4.15 -10.07 -6.27
C ALA A 2 -4.43 -11.11 -5.14
N GLU A 3 -3.53 -12.07 -4.95
CA GLU A 3 -3.63 -13.09 -3.88
C GLU A 3 -3.52 -12.51 -2.46
N LYS A 4 -3.05 -11.25 -2.33
CA LYS A 4 -2.96 -10.52 -1.05
C LYS A 4 -4.15 -9.58 -0.82
N GLY A 5 -5.18 -9.59 -1.68
CA GLY A 5 -6.37 -8.74 -1.55
C GLY A 5 -6.23 -7.35 -2.17
N TYR A 6 -5.25 -7.15 -3.04
CA TYR A 6 -5.05 -5.90 -3.77
C TYR A 6 -5.64 -5.99 -5.18
N ASP A 7 -6.45 -5.01 -5.55
CA ASP A 7 -6.87 -4.75 -6.91
C ASP A 7 -5.79 -3.96 -7.65
N ALA A 8 -5.76 -4.08 -8.97
CA ALA A 8 -4.79 -3.42 -9.81
C ALA A 8 -5.53 -2.68 -10.92
N ASP A 9 -5.32 -1.37 -11.02
CA ASP A 9 -5.89 -0.55 -12.09
C ASP A 9 -4.77 -0.11 -13.05
N CYS A 10 -5.05 -0.19 -14.34
CA CYS A 10 -4.12 0.20 -15.39
C CYS A 10 -4.18 1.71 -15.57
N SER A 11 -3.24 2.43 -14.97
CA SER A 11 -3.05 3.86 -15.21
C SER A 11 -2.06 4.10 -16.34
N GLU A 12 -2.11 5.27 -16.97
CA GLU A 12 -1.22 5.67 -18.07
C GLU A 12 0.27 5.67 -17.68
N MET A 13 0.57 5.78 -16.38
CA MET A 13 1.92 5.71 -15.81
C MET A 13 2.36 4.30 -15.36
N GLY A 14 1.48 3.29 -15.44
CA GLY A 14 1.73 1.92 -15.00
C GLY A 14 0.64 1.38 -14.07
N ASN A 15 0.78 0.12 -13.68
CA ASN A 15 -0.19 -0.56 -12.81
C ASN A 15 -0.17 0.04 -11.40
N VAL A 16 -1.32 0.51 -10.93
CA VAL A 16 -1.52 1.01 -9.56
C VAL A 16 -2.22 -0.08 -8.76
N TYR A 17 -1.66 -0.44 -7.60
CA TYR A 17 -2.21 -1.51 -6.76
C TYR A 17 -2.82 -0.91 -5.49
N TYR A 18 -4.10 -1.17 -5.23
CA TYR A 18 -4.81 -0.71 -4.04
C TYR A 18 -5.64 -1.83 -3.39
N PRO A 19 -5.83 -1.81 -2.07
CA PRO A 19 -6.62 -2.83 -1.39
C PRO A 19 -8.09 -2.80 -1.82
N ARG A 20 -8.63 -3.96 -2.23
CA ARG A 20 -9.97 -4.08 -2.86
C ARG A 20 -11.14 -3.70 -1.95
N LYS A 21 -10.98 -3.90 -0.64
CA LYS A 21 -12.00 -3.67 0.39
C LYS A 21 -11.74 -2.42 1.24
N GLY A 22 -10.77 -1.60 0.86
CA GLY A 22 -10.31 -0.47 1.65
C GLY A 22 -9.35 -0.88 2.79
N VAL A 23 -8.93 0.12 3.56
CA VAL A 23 -8.03 -0.04 4.72
C VAL A 23 -8.73 0.45 5.98
N SER A 24 -8.57 -0.30 7.07
CA SER A 24 -8.86 0.20 8.41
C SER A 24 -7.63 0.91 8.95
N ILE A 25 -7.86 2.10 9.46
CA ILE A 25 -6.85 2.89 10.16
C ILE A 25 -6.87 2.45 11.63
N LEU A 26 -5.75 1.96 12.13
CA LEU A 26 -5.53 1.72 13.56
C LEU A 26 -5.41 3.07 14.30
N ASP A 27 -5.34 3.03 15.63
CA ASP A 27 -5.33 4.20 16.52
C ASP A 27 -4.27 5.28 16.15
N SER A 28 -3.21 4.90 15.44
CA SER A 28 -2.21 5.82 14.90
C SER A 28 -1.65 5.32 13.57
N ILE A 29 -1.55 6.21 12.58
CA ILE A 29 -0.85 5.96 11.31
C ILE A 29 0.56 6.54 11.42
N ALA A 30 1.56 5.73 11.07
CA ALA A 30 2.92 6.20 10.89
C ALA A 30 3.36 5.95 9.44
N VAL A 31 3.92 6.97 8.80
CA VAL A 31 4.51 6.86 7.46
C VAL A 31 6.02 7.01 7.62
N ASN A 32 6.75 5.93 7.36
CA ASN A 32 8.19 5.87 7.43
C ASN A 32 8.77 5.99 6.03
N TYR A 33 9.64 6.97 5.81
CA TYR A 33 10.41 7.06 4.58
C TYR A 33 11.63 6.15 4.70
N VAL A 34 11.79 5.24 3.74
CA VAL A 34 12.86 4.24 3.75
C VAL A 34 13.63 4.31 2.44
N GLU A 35 14.94 4.55 2.56
CA GLU A 35 15.86 4.60 1.42
C GLU A 35 16.68 3.31 1.36
N TYR A 36 16.51 2.56 0.28
CA TYR A 36 17.38 1.45 -0.09
C TYR A 36 18.30 1.88 -1.25
N PRO A 37 19.43 1.18 -1.49
CA PRO A 37 20.42 1.61 -2.48
C PRO A 37 19.90 1.72 -3.92
N TRP A 38 18.75 1.10 -4.22
CA TRP A 38 18.16 1.03 -5.57
C TRP A 38 16.70 1.49 -5.61
N ILE A 39 16.10 1.82 -4.46
CA ILE A 39 14.69 2.21 -4.39
C ILE A 39 14.41 3.02 -3.13
N THR A 40 13.59 4.05 -3.26
CA THR A 40 13.03 4.78 -2.14
C THR A 40 11.57 4.42 -1.99
N CYS A 41 11.17 4.05 -0.78
CA CYS A 41 9.84 3.55 -0.47
C CYS A 41 9.26 4.29 0.74
N PHE A 42 7.93 4.28 0.83
CA PHE A 42 7.21 4.70 2.03
C PHE A 42 6.57 3.47 2.66
N GLU A 43 6.98 3.11 3.87
CA GLU A 43 6.32 2.07 4.65
C GLU A 43 5.26 2.72 5.54
N VAL A 44 4.01 2.25 5.43
CA VAL A 44 2.89 2.75 6.21
C VAL A 44 2.54 1.71 7.27
N GLU A 45 2.73 2.07 8.53
CA GLU A 45 2.30 1.30 9.69
C GLU A 45 0.96 1.84 10.21
N GLY A 46 0.18 0.99 10.86
CA GLY A 46 -1.13 1.37 11.38
C GLY A 46 -2.27 1.30 10.37
N ILE A 47 -2.07 0.61 9.25
CA ILE A 47 -3.14 0.27 8.30
C ILE A 47 -3.32 -1.24 8.23
N GLU A 48 -4.57 -1.69 8.33
CA GLU A 48 -4.94 -3.09 8.11
C GLU A 48 -5.87 -3.19 6.91
N ILE A 49 -5.65 -4.20 6.06
CA ILE A 49 -6.54 -4.46 4.94
C ILE A 49 -7.83 -5.09 5.50
N ILE A 50 -8.97 -4.46 5.21
CA ILE A 50 -10.28 -5.02 5.57
C ILE A 50 -10.48 -6.27 4.70
N LYS A 51 -10.56 -7.45 5.33
CA LYS A 51 -10.58 -8.74 4.61
C LYS A 51 -11.92 -9.12 4.00
#